data_AF-A0A1Y1ZKC4-F1
#
_entry.id   AF-A0A1Y1ZKC4-F1
#
_cell.length_a   1.000
_cell.length_b   1.000
_cell.length_c   1.000
_cell.angle_alpha   90.00
_cell.angle_beta   90.00
_cell.angle_gamma   90.00
#
_symmetry.space_group_name_H-M   'P 1'
#
loop_
_entity.id
_entity.type
_entity.pdbx_description
1 polymer ?
#
loop_
_entity_poly.entity_id
_entity_poly.type
_entity_poly.pdbx_seq_one_letter_code
_entity_poly.pdbx_strand_id
1 'polypeptide(L)'
;TTLPVEFASTTPATANFTHTRPQGYIIPQAWADLAERLSVSGLEVETLPQKFVDEVEVYNITSTLLGRSYHEGEVLNTVTTETQTREVTLPAGSFYIPTAQKKAGLAFVALEPENINSYVSFGIVPMEVGYLYPVFRV
;
A
#
# COMPACT_ATOMS: atom_id res chain seq x y z
N THR A 1 7.66 19.60 7.05
CA THR A 1 8.78 19.55 8.01
C THR A 1 8.97 18.11 8.42
N THR A 2 10.16 17.54 8.24
CA THR A 2 10.48 16.17 8.66
C THR A 2 10.43 16.10 10.20
N LEU A 3 9.54 15.26 10.75
CA LEU A 3 9.53 14.96 12.18
C LEU A 3 10.59 13.89 12.44
N PRO A 4 11.62 14.15 13.27
CA PRO A 4 12.63 13.13 13.57
C PRO A 4 11.99 11.99 14.37
N VAL A 5 12.27 10.75 13.97
CA VAL A 5 11.90 9.55 14.72
C VAL A 5 13.10 9.11 15.52
N GLU A 6 13.00 9.21 16.86
CA GLU A 6 14.05 8.70 17.75
C GLU A 6 13.87 7.19 17.95
N PHE A 7 14.87 6.42 17.52
CA PHE A 7 14.91 4.98 17.73
C PHE A 7 15.76 4.68 18.98
N ALA A 8 15.18 3.97 19.95
CA ALA A 8 15.90 3.55 21.16
C ALA A 8 16.90 2.40 20.89
N SER A 9 16.55 1.49 19.98
CA SER A 9 17.42 0.42 19.47
C SER A 9 16.92 0.04 18.08
N THR A 10 17.77 0.16 17.06
CA THR A 10 17.44 -0.22 15.69
C THR A 10 18.69 -0.70 14.96
N THR A 11 18.52 -1.64 14.03
CA THR A 11 19.55 -1.89 13.02
C THR A 11 19.63 -0.64 12.15
N PRO A 12 20.82 -0.02 11.99
CA PRO A 12 20.96 1.18 11.17
C PRO A 12 20.39 0.92 9.77
N ALA A 13 19.38 1.70 9.39
CA ALA A 13 18.73 1.61 8.10
C ALA A 13 19.09 2.85 7.28
N THR A 14 19.52 2.64 6.04
CA THR A 14 19.62 3.70 5.04
C THR A 14 18.48 3.50 4.05
N ALA A 15 17.72 4.55 3.78
CA ALA A 15 16.66 4.49 2.79
C ALA A 15 17.29 4.26 1.41
N ASN A 16 16.97 3.12 0.78
CA ASN A 16 17.41 2.82 -0.59
C ASN A 16 16.51 3.49 -1.63
N PHE A 17 15.26 3.75 -1.26
CA PHE A 17 14.23 4.29 -2.13
C PHE A 17 13.19 5.06 -1.29
N THR A 18 12.63 6.15 -1.83
CA THR A 18 11.69 7.00 -1.11
C THR A 18 10.57 7.49 -2.02
N HIS A 19 9.39 7.64 -1.44
CA HIS A 19 8.23 8.26 -2.07
C HIS A 19 7.68 9.41 -1.22
N THR A 20 7.04 10.36 -1.88
CA THR A 20 6.28 11.41 -1.20
C THR A 20 5.11 10.79 -0.44
N ARG A 21 4.81 11.25 0.76
CA ARG A 21 3.64 10.77 1.51
C ARG A 21 2.34 11.13 0.77
N PRO A 22 1.44 10.18 0.47
CA PRO A 22 0.13 10.49 -0.08
C PRO A 22 -0.80 11.08 1.00
N GLN A 23 -1.85 11.79 0.60
CA GLN A 23 -2.93 12.22 1.50
C GLN A 23 -3.71 11.02 2.04
N GLY A 24 -3.87 9.97 1.22
CA GLY A 24 -4.51 8.72 1.61
C GLY A 24 -4.38 7.63 0.58
N TYR A 25 -5.05 6.52 0.86
CA TYR A 25 -5.20 5.41 -0.07
C TYR A 25 -6.66 5.17 -0.37
N ILE A 26 -6.96 4.79 -1.61
CA ILE A 26 -8.29 4.35 -2.01
C ILE A 26 -8.23 2.86 -2.34
N ILE A 27 -9.06 2.05 -1.66
CA ILE A 27 -9.20 0.61 -1.89
C ILE A 27 -10.58 0.35 -2.50
N PRO A 28 -10.68 -0.25 -3.69
CA PRO A 28 -11.96 -0.61 -4.30
C PRO A 28 -12.77 -1.56 -3.42
N GLN A 29 -14.10 -1.49 -3.51
CA GLN A 29 -15.00 -2.42 -2.79
C GLN A 29 -14.66 -3.91 -3.01
N ALA A 30 -14.14 -4.27 -4.18
CA ALA A 30 -13.72 -5.64 -4.49
C ALA A 30 -12.57 -6.18 -3.60
N TRP A 31 -11.85 -5.29 -2.92
CA TRP A 31 -10.73 -5.58 -2.01
C TRP A 31 -11.08 -5.21 -0.56
N ALA A 32 -12.34 -5.39 -0.16
CA ALA A 32 -12.83 -5.05 1.18
C ALA A 32 -12.08 -5.78 2.31
N ASP A 33 -11.51 -6.95 2.04
CA ASP A 33 -10.70 -7.70 2.99
C ASP A 33 -9.39 -6.96 3.36
N LEU A 34 -8.80 -6.20 2.44
CA LEU A 34 -7.65 -5.34 2.74
C LEU A 34 -8.06 -4.22 3.71
N ALA A 35 -9.19 -3.57 3.44
CA ALA A 35 -9.73 -2.52 4.30
C ALA A 35 -10.05 -3.06 5.71
N GLU A 36 -10.64 -4.25 5.81
CA GLU A 36 -10.90 -4.93 7.08
C GLU A 36 -9.61 -5.21 7.85
N ARG A 37 -8.58 -5.77 7.21
CA ARG A 37 -7.27 -6.05 7.84
C ARG A 37 -6.62 -4.79 8.41
N LEU A 38 -6.68 -3.68 7.69
CA LEU A 38 -6.16 -2.39 8.16
C LEU A 38 -6.96 -1.87 9.35
N SER A 39 -8.30 -1.97 9.31
CA SER A 39 -9.17 -1.59 10.41
C SER A 39 -8.92 -2.42 11.68
N VAL A 40 -8.78 -3.74 11.56
CA VAL A 40 -8.44 -4.65 12.66
C VAL A 40 -7.06 -4.31 13.26
N SER A 41 -6.12 -3.90 12.41
CA SER A 41 -4.80 -3.42 12.85
C SER A 41 -4.85 -2.00 13.48
N GLY A 42 -6.05 -1.39 13.44
CA GLY A 42 -6.43 -0.16 14.10
C GLY A 42 -6.11 1.10 13.30
N LEU A 43 -6.02 1.02 11.97
CA LEU A 43 -6.11 2.19 11.10
C LEU A 43 -7.56 2.67 11.02
N GLU A 44 -7.72 3.99 10.94
CA GLU A 44 -8.98 4.62 10.54
C GLU A 44 -9.21 4.33 9.06
N VAL A 45 -10.38 3.78 8.75
CA VAL A 45 -10.82 3.41 7.41
C VAL A 45 -12.22 3.97 7.21
N GLU A 46 -12.39 4.81 6.20
CA GLU A 46 -13.66 5.43 5.84
C GLU A 46 -14.29 4.67 4.67
N THR A 47 -15.57 4.33 4.77
CA THR A 47 -16.31 3.79 3.62
C THR A 47 -16.90 4.95 2.83
N LEU A 48 -16.60 5.00 1.53
CA LEU A 48 -17.09 6.04 0.64
C LEU A 48 -18.59 5.82 0.36
N PRO A 49 -19.49 6.73 0.78
CA PRO A 49 -20.93 6.53 0.64
C PRO A 49 -21.44 6.74 -0.78
N GLN A 50 -20.60 7.29 -1.66
CA GLN A 50 -20.91 7.62 -3.04
C GLN A 50 -19.81 7.11 -3.95
N LYS A 51 -20.09 7.09 -5.26
CA LYS A 51 -19.06 6.82 -6.26
C LYS A 51 -17.88 7.79 -6.08
N PHE A 52 -16.68 7.27 -6.25
CA PHE A 52 -15.46 8.06 -6.28
C PHE A 52 -15.02 8.22 -7.73
N VAL A 53 -14.81 9.46 -8.17
CA VAL A 53 -14.29 9.79 -9.51
C VAL A 53 -13.24 10.85 -9.32
N ASP A 54 -11.98 10.49 -9.51
CA ASP A 54 -10.87 11.41 -9.39
C ASP A 54 -9.63 10.88 -10.11
N GLU A 55 -8.67 11.77 -10.30
CA GLU A 55 -7.32 11.45 -10.73
C GLU A 55 -6.51 10.91 -9.54
N VAL A 56 -5.94 9.71 -9.69
CA VAL A 56 -5.17 9.04 -8.64
C VAL A 56 -3.83 8.58 -9.18
N GLU A 57 -2.86 8.42 -8.28
CA GLU A 57 -1.61 7.75 -8.62
C GLU A 57 -1.75 6.23 -8.41
N VAL A 58 -1.29 5.46 -9.39
CA VAL A 58 -1.33 3.99 -9.39
C VAL A 58 0.04 3.43 -9.73
N TYR A 59 0.40 2.32 -9.08
CA TYR A 59 1.62 1.59 -9.41
C TYR A 59 1.40 0.63 -10.56
N ASN A 60 2.26 0.71 -11.57
CA ASN A 60 2.45 -0.31 -12.60
C ASN A 60 3.59 -1.24 -12.19
N ILE A 61 3.37 -2.55 -12.21
CA ILE A 61 4.39 -3.54 -11.84
C ILE A 61 5.34 -3.77 -13.01
N THR A 62 6.62 -3.46 -12.83
CA THR A 62 7.66 -3.56 -13.89
C THR A 62 8.54 -4.79 -13.77
N SER A 63 8.66 -5.38 -12.58
CA SER A 63 9.31 -6.67 -12.38
C SER A 63 8.70 -7.41 -11.19
N THR A 64 8.88 -8.73 -11.17
CA THR A 64 8.49 -9.62 -10.07
C THR A 64 9.57 -10.67 -9.87
N LEU A 65 9.92 -10.96 -8.61
CA LEU A 65 10.91 -11.95 -8.23
C LEU A 65 10.42 -12.72 -7.00
N LEU A 66 10.13 -14.01 -7.19
CA LEU A 66 9.79 -14.89 -6.07
C LEU A 66 11.05 -15.34 -5.33
N GLY A 67 11.00 -15.27 -4.00
CA GLY A 67 12.06 -15.72 -3.11
C GLY A 67 12.35 -17.23 -3.24
N ARG A 68 13.53 -17.64 -2.77
CA ARG A 68 13.96 -19.06 -2.75
C ARG A 68 13.97 -19.66 -1.34
N SER A 69 13.57 -18.88 -0.35
CA SER A 69 13.55 -19.25 1.06
C SER A 69 12.33 -18.64 1.74
N TYR A 70 11.95 -19.21 2.87
CA TYR A 70 10.91 -18.66 3.71
C TYR A 70 11.39 -17.44 4.49
N HIS A 71 10.53 -16.43 4.59
CA HIS A 71 10.60 -15.31 5.50
C HIS A 71 9.33 -15.30 6.33
N GLU A 72 9.46 -15.45 7.66
CA GLU A 72 8.30 -15.52 8.57
C GLU A 72 7.24 -16.57 8.18
N GLY A 73 7.65 -17.65 7.51
CA GLY A 73 6.76 -18.73 7.07
C GLY A 73 6.24 -18.60 5.64
N GLU A 74 6.51 -17.50 4.95
CA GLU A 74 6.05 -17.24 3.58
C GLU A 74 7.20 -17.11 2.58
N VAL A 75 6.95 -17.43 1.30
CA VAL A 75 7.90 -17.11 0.22
C VAL A 75 7.54 -15.75 -0.35
N LEU A 76 8.40 -14.75 -0.11
CA LEU A 76 8.09 -13.38 -0.50
C LEU A 76 8.15 -13.17 -2.02
N ASN A 77 7.29 -12.28 -2.51
CA ASN A 77 7.34 -11.74 -3.87
C ASN A 77 7.90 -10.31 -3.85
N THR A 78 9.12 -10.12 -4.36
CA THR A 78 9.68 -8.79 -4.53
C THR A 78 9.24 -8.23 -5.87
N VAL A 79 8.63 -7.05 -5.88
CA VAL A 79 8.23 -6.35 -7.10
C VAL A 79 9.02 -5.06 -7.24
N THR A 80 9.14 -4.57 -8.48
CA THR A 80 9.48 -3.16 -8.73
C THR A 80 8.31 -2.47 -9.40
N THR A 81 8.16 -1.17 -9.15
CA THR A 81 7.05 -0.40 -9.69
C THR A 81 7.46 0.89 -10.39
N GLU A 82 6.61 1.35 -11.27
CA GLU A 82 6.61 2.72 -11.79
C GLU A 82 5.27 3.37 -11.42
N THR A 83 5.29 4.66 -11.10
CA THR A 83 4.07 5.43 -10.85
C THR A 83 3.50 5.97 -12.14
N GLN A 84 2.18 5.96 -12.23
CA GLN A 84 1.44 6.66 -13.28
C GLN A 84 0.18 7.27 -12.71
N THR A 85 -0.30 8.31 -13.36
CA THR A 85 -1.53 9.00 -12.97
C THR A 85 -2.69 8.51 -13.83
N ARG A 86 -3.87 8.29 -13.22
CA ARG A 86 -5.04 7.79 -13.93
C ARG A 86 -6.33 8.30 -13.31
N GLU A 87 -7.27 8.72 -14.15
CA GLU A 87 -8.65 8.91 -13.71
C GLU A 87 -9.32 7.56 -13.47
N VAL A 88 -9.89 7.36 -12.27
CA VAL A 88 -10.60 6.14 -11.89
C VAL A 88 -12.04 6.45 -11.53
N THR A 89 -12.94 5.51 -11.78
CA THR A 89 -14.32 5.55 -11.29
C THR A 89 -14.56 4.31 -10.46
N LEU A 90 -14.81 4.49 -9.17
CA LEU A 90 -15.05 3.41 -8.22
C LEU A 90 -16.46 3.50 -7.63
N PRO A 91 -17.12 2.37 -7.37
CA PRO A 91 -18.47 2.38 -6.80
C PRO A 91 -18.46 2.87 -5.35
N ALA A 92 -19.64 3.32 -4.90
CA ALA A 92 -19.91 3.49 -3.47
C ALA A 92 -19.62 2.18 -2.73
N GLY A 93 -19.11 2.27 -1.50
CA GLY A 93 -18.60 1.13 -0.75
C GLY A 93 -17.11 0.84 -0.96
N SER A 94 -16.42 1.61 -1.78
CA SER A 94 -14.94 1.67 -1.76
C SER A 94 -14.45 2.35 -0.48
N PHE A 95 -13.18 2.18 -0.13
CA PHE A 95 -12.63 2.62 1.14
C PHE A 95 -11.57 3.68 0.97
N TYR A 96 -11.56 4.68 1.85
CA TYR A 96 -10.52 5.68 1.96
C TYR A 96 -9.76 5.51 3.28
N ILE A 97 -8.43 5.51 3.21
CA ILE A 97 -7.55 5.38 4.36
C ILE A 97 -6.74 6.67 4.44
N PRO A 98 -7.13 7.65 5.28
CA PRO A 98 -6.40 8.90 5.40
C PRO A 98 -5.02 8.63 5.97
N THR A 99 -3.97 9.26 5.44
CA THR A 99 -2.66 9.17 6.10
C THR A 99 -2.54 10.16 7.25
N ALA A 100 -3.46 11.12 7.42
CA ALA A 100 -3.46 12.10 8.51
C ALA A 100 -3.88 11.50 9.88
N GLN A 101 -3.35 10.33 10.23
CA GLN A 101 -3.65 9.59 11.45
C GLN A 101 -2.38 9.05 12.11
N LYS A 102 -2.44 8.75 13.42
CA LYS A 102 -1.27 8.33 14.23
C LYS A 102 -0.57 7.08 13.70
N LYS A 103 -1.33 6.15 13.10
CA LYS A 103 -0.84 4.85 12.64
C LYS A 103 -0.52 4.80 11.14
N ALA A 104 -0.40 5.93 10.45
CA ALA A 104 -0.17 5.99 9.01
C ALA A 104 1.03 5.15 8.52
N GLY A 105 2.07 5.00 9.34
CA GLY A 105 3.20 4.12 9.04
C GLY A 105 2.80 2.68 8.74
N LEU A 106 1.75 2.16 9.37
CA LEU A 106 1.22 0.83 9.07
C LEU A 106 0.63 0.76 7.66
N ALA A 107 -0.11 1.78 7.24
CA ALA A 107 -0.65 1.84 5.88
C ALA A 107 0.49 1.84 4.86
N PHE A 108 1.59 2.55 5.13
CA PHE A 108 2.75 2.59 4.24
C PHE A 108 3.44 1.23 4.15
N VAL A 109 3.59 0.54 5.28
CA VAL A 109 4.19 -0.80 5.32
C VAL A 109 3.32 -1.81 4.55
N ALA A 110 2.00 -1.77 4.76
CA ALA A 110 1.09 -2.75 4.17
C ALA A 110 0.78 -2.49 2.69
N LEU A 111 0.62 -1.22 2.30
CA LEU A 111 0.07 -0.84 1.01
C LEU A 111 1.10 -0.42 -0.03
N GLU A 112 2.34 -0.07 0.35
CA GLU A 112 3.39 0.23 -0.62
C GLU A 112 3.98 -1.07 -1.17
N PRO A 113 3.82 -1.39 -2.47
CA PRO A 113 4.03 -2.73 -3.02
C PRO A 113 5.49 -3.20 -2.95
N GLU A 114 6.46 -2.28 -2.96
CA GLU A 114 7.88 -2.60 -2.87
C GLU A 114 8.37 -2.77 -1.42
N ASN A 115 7.49 -2.55 -0.42
CA ASN A 115 7.84 -2.80 0.98
C ASN A 115 7.86 -4.31 1.24
N ILE A 116 8.91 -4.79 1.93
CA ILE A 116 9.10 -6.21 2.28
C ILE A 116 7.93 -6.82 3.08
N ASN A 117 7.21 -5.99 3.85
CA ASN A 117 6.07 -6.39 4.67
C ASN A 117 4.72 -5.95 4.06
N SER A 118 4.71 -5.65 2.76
CA SER A 118 3.49 -5.29 2.05
C SER A 118 2.60 -6.49 1.79
N TYR A 119 1.33 -6.21 1.53
CA TYR A 119 0.38 -7.21 1.06
C TYR A 119 0.80 -7.82 -0.28
N VAL A 120 1.57 -7.11 -1.10
CA VAL A 120 2.14 -7.67 -2.34
C VAL A 120 3.27 -8.66 -2.02
N SER A 121 4.20 -8.28 -1.13
CA SER A 121 5.32 -9.14 -0.77
C SER A 121 4.90 -10.43 -0.10
N PHE A 122 3.86 -10.40 0.72
CA PHE A 122 3.28 -11.59 1.35
C PHE A 122 2.24 -12.32 0.47
N GLY A 123 2.07 -11.92 -0.80
CA GLY A 123 1.17 -12.60 -1.74
C GLY A 123 -0.33 -12.46 -1.44
N ILE A 124 -0.71 -11.61 -0.49
CA ILE A 124 -2.12 -11.27 -0.20
C ILE A 124 -2.74 -10.55 -1.40
N VAL A 125 -1.96 -9.68 -2.05
CA VAL A 125 -2.32 -9.05 -3.32
C VAL A 125 -1.37 -9.59 -4.40
N PRO A 126 -1.75 -10.65 -5.13
CA PRO A 126 -0.87 -11.31 -6.10
C PRO A 126 -0.69 -10.43 -7.35
N MET A 127 0.56 -10.12 -7.69
CA MET A 127 0.93 -9.21 -8.76
C MET A 127 1.86 -9.86 -9.78
N GLU A 128 1.67 -9.52 -11.06
CA GLU A 128 2.50 -9.93 -12.20
C GLU A 128 2.97 -8.71 -13.00
N VAL A 129 4.02 -8.87 -13.81
CA VAL A 129 4.55 -7.80 -14.66
C VAL A 129 3.47 -7.29 -15.62
N GLY A 130 3.31 -5.96 -15.67
CA GLY A 130 2.30 -5.27 -16.48
C GLY A 130 0.94 -5.12 -15.80
N TYR A 131 0.76 -5.63 -14.57
CA TYR A 131 -0.45 -5.38 -13.80
C TYR A 131 -0.42 -4.00 -13.15
N LEU A 132 -1.61 -3.45 -12.94
CA LEU A 132 -1.78 -2.26 -12.12
C LEU A 132 -2.20 -2.67 -10.71
N TYR A 133 -1.51 -2.10 -9.74
CA TYR A 133 -1.82 -2.34 -8.34
C TYR A 133 -3.22 -1.78 -8.00
N PRO A 134 -4.08 -2.56 -7.32
CA PRO A 134 -5.49 -2.18 -7.13
C PRO A 134 -5.71 -1.14 -6.02
N VAL A 135 -4.67 -0.77 -5.27
CA VAL A 135 -4.75 0.27 -4.24
C VAL A 135 -4.14 1.56 -4.81
N PHE A 136 -4.93 2.62 -4.77
CA PHE A 136 -4.56 3.91 -5.34
C PHE A 136 -4.07 4.88 -4.28
N ARG A 137 -3.18 5.79 -4.68
CA ARG A 137 -2.68 6.88 -3.85
C ARG A 137 -3.36 8.19 -4.26
N VAL A 138 -3.82 8.95 -3.27
CA VAL A 138 -4.43 10.28 -3.41
C VAL A 138 -3.72 11.29 -2.55
#